data_AF-A0A970DYE0-F1
#
_entry.id   AF-A0A970DYE0-F1
#
_cell.length_a   1.000
_cell.length_b   1.000
_cell.length_c   1.000
_cell.angle_alpha   90.00
_cell.angle_beta   90.00
_cell.angle_gamma   90.00
#
_symmetry.space_group_name_H-M   'P 1'
#
loop_
_entity.id
_entity.type
_entity.pdbx_description
1 polymer ?
#
loop_
_entity_poly.entity_id
_entity_poly.type
_entity_poly.pdbx_seq_one_letter_code
_entity_poly.pdbx_strand_id
1 'polypeptide(L)'
;MQVFLDSDSTVSVELEAGKLCVNLADQRQVVLLENTQHFSVTKASDRIHIAALDDGGEMWHFWGRESFTADKLSDGAGRVQGVLLASDGRGNIHLVYLTEPIRGQGASLRHRIFTGQWSNPMLVTTHVLPDKWGFAASWDLKGFLHLAYLSYGDSHLMYRVFDPDKNHWSGAVPLVAKPCSRPQFFPSRSLTLAWIIEEGTGHLQLMQKGEHWSRIRTITPGQGHCSGLGFSRIDSDEYLVWRQGEKLWRLPLGVDEAQPEEAHMIDYSFVLNVIEGENGAIMVPLYTWRLEEREAFGQLDESPLEKQPAEESRKMEPSLEDQQREAERQLQSAFIEQAFRLQMEWENLRQEYGNVQTEISNLREKVEEQRRELIDRIGSIPKPKLEPLTSRLERLEIRMTKLERELQSWQSSLESRLTRLEQASLALNRRVGALENPEPEEPRSLWKRLWWR
;
A
#
# COMPACT_ATOMS: atom_id res chain seq x y z
N MET A 1 -11.85 -6.46 -11.29
CA MET A 1 -10.57 -5.92 -10.76
C MET A 1 -9.69 -7.11 -10.47
N GLN A 2 -8.49 -7.16 -11.01
CA GLN A 2 -7.59 -8.32 -10.94
C GLN A 2 -6.26 -7.87 -10.33
N VAL A 3 -5.78 -8.61 -9.32
CA VAL A 3 -4.49 -8.42 -8.66
C VAL A 3 -3.65 -9.65 -8.96
N PHE A 4 -2.56 -9.49 -9.68
CA PHE A 4 -1.60 -10.56 -9.92
C PHE A 4 -0.71 -10.80 -8.70
N LEU A 5 -0.15 -12.01 -8.64
CA LEU A 5 0.71 -12.50 -7.58
C LEU A 5 1.89 -13.25 -8.18
N ASP A 6 3.10 -12.98 -7.69
CA ASP A 6 4.28 -13.79 -8.00
C ASP A 6 4.36 -14.93 -6.97
N SER A 7 3.63 -16.03 -7.23
CA SER A 7 3.46 -17.14 -6.28
C SER A 7 3.16 -18.47 -6.99
N ASP A 8 3.96 -19.49 -6.70
CA ASP A 8 3.89 -20.83 -7.33
C ASP A 8 2.48 -21.46 -7.36
N SER A 9 1.69 -21.25 -6.29
CA SER A 9 0.35 -21.82 -6.16
C SER A 9 -0.78 -20.97 -6.73
N THR A 10 -0.56 -19.67 -6.98
CA THR A 10 -1.65 -18.71 -7.11
C THR A 10 -1.30 -17.57 -8.07
N VAL A 11 -2.09 -17.46 -9.13
CA VAL A 11 -1.85 -16.53 -10.24
C VAL A 11 -2.43 -15.14 -9.94
N SER A 12 -3.66 -15.10 -9.43
CA SER A 12 -4.37 -13.84 -9.22
C SER A 12 -5.46 -13.91 -8.14
N VAL A 13 -5.82 -12.74 -7.63
CA VAL A 13 -7.04 -12.49 -6.85
C VAL A 13 -7.92 -11.53 -7.63
N GLU A 14 -9.17 -11.92 -7.84
CA GLU A 14 -10.10 -11.25 -8.73
C GLU A 14 -11.40 -10.87 -8.03
N LEU A 15 -11.86 -9.66 -8.29
CA LEU A 15 -13.20 -9.19 -7.97
C LEU A 15 -13.97 -9.00 -9.28
N GLU A 16 -14.87 -9.94 -9.56
CA GLU A 16 -15.75 -9.95 -10.74
C GLU A 16 -17.21 -10.01 -10.27
N ALA A 17 -18.05 -9.09 -10.76
CA ALA A 17 -19.48 -9.01 -10.42
C ALA A 17 -19.79 -9.08 -8.90
N GLY A 18 -18.90 -8.57 -8.05
CA GLY A 18 -19.02 -8.61 -6.58
C GLY A 18 -18.55 -9.92 -5.93
N LYS A 19 -18.07 -10.91 -6.69
CA LYS A 19 -17.46 -12.13 -6.16
C LYS A 19 -15.96 -11.98 -6.08
N LEU A 20 -15.41 -12.22 -4.90
CA LEU A 20 -13.97 -12.28 -4.64
C LEU A 20 -13.49 -13.71 -4.83
N CYS A 21 -12.66 -13.92 -5.83
CA CYS A 21 -12.13 -15.21 -6.26
C CYS A 21 -10.60 -15.21 -6.19
N VAL A 22 -10.02 -16.40 -5.96
CA VAL A 22 -8.59 -16.67 -6.10
C VAL A 22 -8.41 -17.69 -7.21
N ASN A 23 -7.57 -17.38 -8.19
CA ASN A 23 -7.24 -18.29 -9.28
C ASN A 23 -5.89 -18.95 -9.00
N LEU A 24 -5.91 -20.28 -8.87
CA LEU A 24 -4.75 -21.11 -8.58
C LEU A 24 -3.99 -21.47 -9.87
N ALA A 25 -2.71 -21.81 -9.74
CA ALA A 25 -1.85 -22.17 -10.87
C ALA A 25 -2.33 -23.43 -11.64
N ASP A 26 -3.11 -24.29 -10.98
CA ASP A 26 -3.74 -25.47 -11.58
C ASP A 26 -5.11 -25.19 -12.22
N GLN A 27 -5.41 -23.91 -12.51
CA GLN A 27 -6.65 -23.42 -13.12
C GLN A 27 -7.92 -23.58 -12.25
N ARG A 28 -7.81 -24.03 -10.98
CA ARG A 28 -8.94 -23.98 -10.04
C ARG A 28 -9.21 -22.54 -9.61
N GLN A 29 -10.49 -22.17 -9.57
CA GLN A 29 -10.96 -20.93 -8.97
C GLN A 29 -11.60 -21.21 -7.60
N VAL A 30 -11.17 -20.50 -6.57
CA VAL A 30 -11.71 -20.56 -5.21
C VAL A 30 -12.46 -19.28 -4.90
N VAL A 31 -13.79 -19.36 -4.72
CA VAL A 31 -14.61 -18.22 -4.27
C VAL A 31 -14.44 -18.04 -2.77
N LEU A 32 -14.02 -16.84 -2.34
CA LEU A 32 -13.81 -16.49 -0.93
C LEU A 32 -15.01 -15.78 -0.31
N LEU A 33 -15.59 -14.81 -1.04
CA LEU A 33 -16.65 -13.93 -0.53
C LEU A 33 -17.53 -13.42 -1.67
N GLU A 34 -18.84 -13.35 -1.45
CA GLU A 34 -19.79 -12.68 -2.35
C GLU A 34 -20.09 -11.26 -1.86
N ASN A 35 -20.66 -10.40 -2.72
CA ASN A 35 -20.98 -9.00 -2.43
C ASN A 35 -19.79 -8.12 -1.96
N THR A 36 -18.57 -8.46 -2.39
CA THR A 36 -17.35 -7.70 -2.06
C THR A 36 -17.31 -6.34 -2.78
N GLN A 37 -17.11 -5.26 -2.02
CA GLN A 37 -17.03 -3.86 -2.48
C GLN A 37 -15.59 -3.41 -2.76
N HIS A 38 -14.64 -3.91 -1.98
CA HIS A 38 -13.24 -3.48 -1.98
C HIS A 38 -12.36 -4.56 -1.34
N PHE A 39 -11.13 -4.70 -1.80
CA PHE A 39 -10.17 -5.62 -1.20
C PHE A 39 -8.73 -5.12 -1.34
N SER A 40 -7.84 -5.70 -0.55
CA SER A 40 -6.39 -5.52 -0.63
C SER A 40 -5.68 -6.84 -0.38
N VAL A 41 -4.56 -7.06 -1.06
CA VAL A 41 -3.80 -8.32 -1.03
C VAL A 41 -2.35 -8.04 -0.67
N THR A 42 -1.75 -8.94 0.08
CA THR A 42 -0.30 -9.02 0.29
C THR A 42 0.14 -10.48 0.37
N LYS A 43 1.45 -10.72 0.29
CA LYS A 43 2.08 -12.03 0.44
C LYS A 43 3.11 -11.96 1.57
N ALA A 44 3.18 -13.01 2.39
CA ALA A 44 4.15 -13.13 3.46
C ALA A 44 4.68 -14.56 3.49
N SER A 45 5.99 -14.71 3.32
CA SER A 45 6.60 -16.01 3.04
C SER A 45 5.89 -16.69 1.86
N ASP A 46 5.32 -17.87 2.08
CA ASP A 46 4.60 -18.67 1.09
C ASP A 46 3.07 -18.55 1.17
N ARG A 47 2.54 -17.59 1.96
CA ARG A 47 1.10 -17.39 2.16
C ARG A 47 0.62 -16.07 1.59
N ILE A 48 -0.56 -16.13 1.00
CA ILE A 48 -1.30 -14.95 0.53
C ILE A 48 -2.28 -14.54 1.63
N HIS A 49 -2.38 -13.25 1.87
CA HIS A 49 -3.29 -12.63 2.82
C HIS A 49 -4.15 -11.59 2.09
N ILE A 50 -5.47 -11.69 2.27
CA ILE A 50 -6.47 -10.87 1.58
C ILE A 50 -7.38 -10.26 2.63
N ALA A 51 -7.52 -8.93 2.63
CA ALA A 51 -8.54 -8.24 3.40
C ALA A 51 -9.64 -7.77 2.43
N ALA A 52 -10.89 -8.09 2.75
CA ALA A 52 -12.05 -7.79 1.91
C ALA A 52 -13.12 -7.06 2.72
N LEU A 53 -13.87 -6.19 2.04
CA LEU A 53 -15.06 -5.53 2.56
C LEU A 53 -16.29 -6.02 1.80
N ASP A 54 -17.31 -6.48 2.52
CA ASP A 54 -18.63 -6.76 1.94
C ASP A 54 -19.48 -5.49 1.77
N ASP A 55 -20.67 -5.65 1.18
CA ASP A 55 -21.67 -4.58 1.00
C ASP A 55 -22.27 -4.08 2.31
N GLY A 56 -22.20 -4.90 3.36
CA GLY A 56 -22.48 -4.53 4.74
C GLY A 56 -21.45 -3.56 5.32
N GLY A 57 -20.25 -3.47 4.74
CA GLY A 57 -19.11 -2.75 5.28
C GLY A 57 -18.40 -3.52 6.41
N GLU A 58 -18.64 -4.82 6.53
CA GLU A 58 -17.91 -5.70 7.44
C GLU A 58 -16.60 -6.16 6.79
N MET A 59 -15.60 -6.44 7.63
CA MET A 59 -14.23 -6.72 7.17
C MET A 59 -13.87 -8.18 7.40
N TRP A 60 -13.37 -8.82 6.35
CA TRP A 60 -12.97 -10.23 6.34
C TRP A 60 -11.48 -10.35 6.05
N HIS A 61 -10.81 -11.28 6.72
CA HIS A 61 -9.42 -11.65 6.45
C HIS A 61 -9.36 -13.10 5.99
N PHE A 62 -8.82 -13.32 4.79
CA PHE A 62 -8.55 -14.63 4.25
C PHE A 62 -7.04 -14.85 4.18
N TRP A 63 -6.56 -16.06 4.52
CA TRP A 63 -5.16 -16.41 4.32
C TRP A 63 -4.96 -17.88 4.00
N GLY A 64 -3.98 -18.17 3.15
CA GLY A 64 -3.79 -19.52 2.61
C GLY A 64 -2.72 -19.61 1.53
N ARG A 65 -2.69 -20.77 0.85
CA ARG A 65 -1.95 -20.96 -0.41
C ARG A 65 -2.92 -21.45 -1.50
N GLU A 66 -3.44 -22.66 -1.30
CA GLU A 66 -4.51 -23.26 -2.11
C GLU A 66 -5.83 -23.30 -1.32
N SER A 67 -5.77 -23.68 -0.04
CA SER A 67 -6.88 -23.61 0.90
C SER A 67 -6.77 -22.34 1.74
N PHE A 68 -7.89 -21.62 1.86
CA PHE A 68 -7.96 -20.36 2.59
C PHE A 68 -8.73 -20.52 3.89
N THR A 69 -8.14 -20.07 4.99
CA THR A 69 -8.85 -19.84 6.25
C THR A 69 -9.48 -18.45 6.21
N ALA A 70 -10.66 -18.28 6.80
CA ALA A 70 -11.35 -17.01 6.90
C ALA A 70 -11.56 -16.60 8.36
N ASP A 71 -11.34 -15.33 8.69
CA ASP A 71 -11.69 -14.72 9.97
C ASP A 71 -12.46 -13.42 9.74
N LYS A 72 -13.45 -13.13 10.60
CA LYS A 72 -14.31 -11.96 10.49
C LYS A 72 -13.87 -10.90 11.49
N LEU A 73 -13.31 -9.82 10.98
CA LEU A 73 -12.71 -8.75 11.77
C LEU A 73 -13.77 -7.79 12.30
N SER A 74 -14.31 -8.14 13.46
CA SER A 74 -15.21 -7.28 14.23
C SER A 74 -14.41 -6.24 15.03
N ASP A 75 -14.64 -4.96 14.74
CA ASP A 75 -13.86 -3.84 15.29
C ASP A 75 -14.64 -2.94 16.26
N GLY A 76 -15.91 -3.28 16.51
CA GLY A 76 -16.84 -2.55 17.39
C GLY A 76 -17.19 -1.12 16.94
N ALA A 77 -16.70 -0.67 15.78
CA ALA A 77 -16.59 0.74 15.41
C ALA A 77 -17.37 1.14 14.16
N GLY A 78 -18.44 0.41 13.84
CA GLY A 78 -19.25 0.66 12.63
C GLY A 78 -18.62 0.07 11.37
N ARG A 79 -19.05 0.60 10.21
CA ARG A 79 -18.65 0.11 8.88
C ARG A 79 -17.21 0.53 8.54
N VAL A 80 -16.56 -0.27 7.71
CA VAL A 80 -15.26 0.05 7.10
C VAL A 80 -15.47 0.46 5.64
N GLN A 81 -14.72 1.44 5.17
CA GLN A 81 -14.85 1.99 3.80
C GLN A 81 -13.61 1.77 2.93
N GLY A 82 -12.43 1.59 3.52
CA GLY A 82 -11.19 1.28 2.80
C GLY A 82 -10.27 0.37 3.61
N VAL A 83 -9.56 -0.52 2.94
CA VAL A 83 -8.55 -1.42 3.53
C VAL A 83 -7.28 -1.44 2.67
N LEU A 84 -6.15 -1.58 3.35
CA LEU A 84 -4.82 -1.79 2.78
C LEU A 84 -4.10 -2.85 3.62
N LEU A 85 -3.59 -3.88 2.98
CA LEU A 85 -2.66 -4.85 3.57
C LEU A 85 -1.23 -4.60 3.09
N ALA A 86 -0.28 -4.73 4.01
CA ALA A 86 1.14 -4.87 3.73
C ALA A 86 1.73 -5.92 4.66
N SER A 87 2.61 -6.79 4.16
CA SER A 87 3.42 -7.66 5.02
C SER A 87 4.72 -6.94 5.40
N ASP A 88 5.31 -7.26 6.55
CA ASP A 88 6.67 -6.82 6.90
C ASP A 88 7.71 -7.93 6.60
N GLY A 89 9.00 -7.57 6.64
CA GLY A 89 10.12 -8.51 6.47
C GLY A 89 10.27 -9.55 7.59
N ARG A 90 9.37 -9.56 8.59
CA ARG A 90 9.29 -10.55 9.67
C ARG A 90 8.12 -11.51 9.48
N GLY A 91 7.31 -11.33 8.43
CA GLY A 91 6.13 -12.13 8.12
C GLY A 91 4.85 -11.70 8.86
N ASN A 92 4.86 -10.55 9.55
CA ASN A 92 3.68 -9.97 10.16
C ASN A 92 2.82 -9.28 9.08
N ILE A 93 1.50 -9.29 9.25
CA ILE A 93 0.59 -8.59 8.33
C ILE A 93 0.05 -7.33 9.00
N HIS A 94 0.26 -6.20 8.34
CA HIS A 94 -0.20 -4.88 8.74
C HIS A 94 -1.47 -4.53 7.96
N LEU A 95 -2.56 -4.33 8.69
CA LEU A 95 -3.86 -3.92 8.15
C LEU A 95 -4.11 -2.48 8.54
N VAL A 96 -4.09 -1.59 7.56
CA VAL A 96 -4.46 -0.18 7.71
C VAL A 96 -5.82 0.03 7.05
N TYR A 97 -6.78 0.57 7.78
CA TYR A 97 -8.18 0.64 7.35
C TYR A 97 -8.89 1.88 7.87
N LEU A 98 -9.92 2.27 7.12
CA LEU A 98 -10.66 3.51 7.29
C LEU A 98 -12.10 3.19 7.74
N THR A 99 -12.48 3.62 8.94
CA THR A 99 -13.86 3.49 9.42
C THR A 99 -14.76 4.55 8.81
N GLU A 100 -16.06 4.26 8.72
CA GLU A 100 -17.09 5.25 8.36
C GLU A 100 -16.98 6.50 9.26
N PRO A 101 -17.11 7.73 8.70
CA PRO A 101 -17.05 8.97 9.48
C PRO A 101 -18.26 9.11 10.40
N ILE A 102 -18.02 9.59 11.62
CA ILE A 102 -19.09 10.07 12.49
C ILE A 102 -19.59 11.41 11.92
N ARG A 103 -20.90 11.68 11.97
CA ARG A 103 -21.51 12.89 11.38
C ARG A 103 -20.79 14.18 11.84
N GLY A 104 -20.22 14.91 10.88
CA GLY A 104 -19.51 16.16 11.12
C GLY A 104 -18.03 16.00 11.51
N GLN A 105 -17.49 14.78 11.45
CA GLN A 105 -16.08 14.46 11.66
C GLN A 105 -15.49 13.77 10.43
N GLY A 106 -14.17 13.64 10.41
CA GLY A 106 -13.48 12.78 9.45
C GLY A 106 -13.70 11.29 9.72
N ALA A 107 -13.25 10.48 8.78
CA ALA A 107 -13.10 9.05 8.97
C ALA A 107 -11.89 8.76 9.89
N SER A 108 -11.98 7.69 10.69
CA SER A 108 -10.87 7.27 11.55
C SER A 108 -10.02 6.23 10.84
N LEU A 109 -8.72 6.49 10.75
CA LEU A 109 -7.75 5.52 10.26
C LEU A 109 -7.19 4.71 11.42
N ARG A 110 -7.22 3.38 11.26
CA ARG A 110 -6.79 2.40 12.26
C ARG A 110 -5.73 1.47 11.68
N HIS A 111 -4.92 0.90 12.55
CA HIS A 111 -3.87 -0.06 12.24
C HIS A 111 -3.98 -1.28 13.16
N ARG A 112 -3.96 -2.49 12.59
CA ARG A 112 -3.84 -3.77 13.31
C ARG A 112 -2.69 -4.60 12.73
N ILE A 113 -2.11 -5.46 13.56
CA ILE A 113 -1.00 -6.34 13.17
C ILE A 113 -1.42 -7.79 13.41
N PHE A 114 -1.17 -8.67 12.45
CA PHE A 114 -1.40 -10.11 12.54
C PHE A 114 -0.08 -10.85 12.75
N THR A 115 0.01 -11.56 13.87
CA THR A 115 1.13 -12.44 14.24
C THR A 115 0.64 -13.88 14.43
N GLY A 116 -0.31 -14.32 13.59
CA GLY A 116 -1.13 -15.53 13.80
C GLY A 116 -2.46 -15.27 14.54
N GLN A 117 -2.59 -14.13 15.21
CA GLN A 117 -3.85 -13.54 15.67
C GLN A 117 -3.78 -12.02 15.49
N TRP A 118 -4.92 -11.36 15.31
CA TRP A 118 -5.00 -9.91 15.14
C TRP A 118 -4.86 -9.16 16.46
N SER A 119 -3.94 -8.18 16.50
CA SER A 119 -3.79 -7.24 17.61
C SER A 119 -5.08 -6.44 17.86
N ASN A 120 -5.14 -5.76 19.01
CA ASN A 120 -6.14 -4.71 19.21
C ASN A 120 -5.96 -3.58 18.17
N PRO A 121 -7.04 -2.89 17.76
CA PRO A 121 -6.98 -1.71 16.91
C PRO A 121 -6.16 -0.56 17.53
N MET A 122 -5.17 -0.07 16.80
CA MET A 122 -4.48 1.17 17.11
C MET A 122 -5.11 2.32 16.32
N LEU A 123 -5.53 3.37 16.99
CA LEU A 123 -6.00 4.60 16.34
C LEU A 123 -4.79 5.38 15.81
N VAL A 124 -4.76 5.65 14.50
CA VAL A 124 -3.71 6.47 13.86
C VAL A 124 -4.10 7.94 13.85
N THR A 125 -5.35 8.22 13.46
CA THR A 125 -5.92 9.58 13.34
C THR A 125 -7.43 9.49 13.14
N THR A 126 -8.18 10.51 13.57
CA THR A 126 -9.64 10.65 13.39
C THR A 126 -10.03 11.64 12.27
N HIS A 127 -9.04 12.29 11.65
CA HIS A 127 -9.25 13.43 10.75
C HIS A 127 -8.84 13.12 9.31
N VAL A 128 -9.38 12.03 8.74
CA VAL A 128 -9.09 11.59 7.37
C VAL A 128 -10.31 11.83 6.47
N LEU A 129 -10.07 12.18 5.21
CA LEU A 129 -11.11 12.23 4.19
C LEU A 129 -11.78 10.84 4.05
N PRO A 130 -13.12 10.72 4.07
CA PRO A 130 -13.82 9.45 3.92
C PRO A 130 -13.84 8.95 2.47
N ASP A 131 -12.64 8.73 1.91
CA ASP A 131 -12.40 8.13 0.60
C ASP A 131 -11.47 6.92 0.79
N LYS A 132 -11.83 5.78 0.18
CA LYS A 132 -11.02 4.56 0.20
C LYS A 132 -9.68 4.70 -0.51
N TRP A 133 -9.54 5.71 -1.37
CA TRP A 133 -8.28 6.11 -2.01
C TRP A 133 -7.64 7.34 -1.36
N GLY A 134 -8.20 7.82 -0.23
CA GLY A 134 -7.72 8.98 0.52
C GLY A 134 -6.49 8.71 1.38
N PHE A 135 -5.95 7.49 1.36
CA PHE A 135 -4.71 7.12 2.03
C PHE A 135 -3.94 6.06 1.26
N ALA A 136 -2.62 6.04 1.44
CA ALA A 136 -1.74 4.97 1.00
C ALA A 136 -0.65 4.74 2.05
N ALA A 137 -0.15 3.52 2.13
CA ALA A 137 1.00 3.16 2.96
C ALA A 137 2.01 2.35 2.14
N SER A 138 3.27 2.27 2.58
CA SER A 138 4.30 1.39 2.01
C SER A 138 5.55 1.34 2.90
N TRP A 139 6.35 0.29 2.79
CA TRP A 139 7.61 0.15 3.52
C TRP A 139 8.76 0.89 2.82
N ASP A 140 9.72 1.39 3.59
CA ASP A 140 11.04 1.76 3.06
C ASP A 140 12.09 0.65 3.26
N LEU A 141 13.26 0.85 2.67
CA LEU A 141 14.43 -0.03 2.83
C LEU A 141 15.01 -0.06 4.25
N LYS A 142 14.48 0.72 5.20
CA LYS A 142 14.88 0.71 6.61
C LYS A 142 13.87 -0.01 7.52
N GLY A 143 12.80 -0.57 6.97
CA GLY A 143 11.78 -1.30 7.73
C GLY A 143 10.80 -0.39 8.47
N PHE A 144 10.58 0.85 8.00
CA PHE A 144 9.51 1.70 8.51
C PHE A 144 8.30 1.68 7.58
N LEU A 145 7.09 1.56 8.13
CA LEU A 145 5.85 1.64 7.36
C LEU A 145 5.42 3.11 7.29
N HIS A 146 5.55 3.69 6.11
CA HIS A 146 5.17 5.06 5.82
C HIS A 146 3.69 5.14 5.46
N LEU A 147 3.03 6.22 5.88
CA LEU A 147 1.61 6.48 5.63
C LEU A 147 1.44 7.91 5.15
N ALA A 148 0.73 8.07 4.03
CA ALA A 148 0.28 9.34 3.51
C ALA A 148 -1.26 9.32 3.46
N TYR A 149 -1.92 10.39 3.91
CA TYR A 149 -3.38 10.47 3.96
C TYR A 149 -3.88 11.89 3.76
N LEU A 150 -5.09 12.03 3.22
CA LEU A 150 -5.75 13.32 3.00
C LEU A 150 -6.51 13.73 4.27
N SER A 151 -6.33 14.97 4.71
CA SER A 151 -7.07 15.50 5.86
C SER A 151 -8.56 15.67 5.52
N TYR A 152 -9.44 15.42 6.50
CA TYR A 152 -10.84 15.85 6.37
C TYR A 152 -10.95 17.38 6.18
N GLY A 153 -12.03 17.86 5.56
CA GLY A 153 -12.24 19.27 5.25
C GLY A 153 -11.37 19.76 4.08
N ASP A 154 -10.09 20.02 4.34
CA ASP A 154 -9.20 20.74 3.42
C ASP A 154 -8.49 19.84 2.39
N SER A 155 -8.55 18.50 2.56
CA SER A 155 -7.85 17.52 1.72
C SER A 155 -6.32 17.74 1.62
N HIS A 156 -5.71 18.28 2.67
CA HIS A 156 -4.26 18.45 2.77
C HIS A 156 -3.54 17.11 2.86
N LEU A 157 -2.37 16.99 2.24
CA LEU A 157 -1.55 15.79 2.31
C LEU A 157 -0.79 15.73 3.64
N MET A 158 -1.19 14.80 4.50
CA MET A 158 -0.60 14.52 5.79
C MET A 158 0.24 13.24 5.75
N TYR A 159 1.25 13.16 6.60
CA TYR A 159 2.21 12.06 6.62
C TYR A 159 2.52 11.60 8.05
N ARG A 160 2.71 10.29 8.21
CA ARG A 160 3.16 9.62 9.43
C ARG A 160 4.06 8.43 9.10
N VAL A 161 4.82 8.00 10.09
CA VAL A 161 5.69 6.81 10.01
C VAL A 161 5.38 5.89 11.18
N PHE A 162 5.25 4.59 10.93
CA PHE A 162 5.14 3.56 11.94
C PHE A 162 6.49 2.87 12.14
N ASP A 163 6.89 2.80 13.41
CA ASP A 163 8.07 2.10 13.89
C ASP A 163 7.64 0.73 14.43
N PRO A 164 7.97 -0.39 13.75
CA PRO A 164 7.54 -1.73 14.16
C PRO A 164 8.21 -2.21 15.44
N ASP A 165 9.41 -1.72 15.78
CA ASP A 165 10.11 -2.11 17.00
C ASP A 165 9.52 -1.43 18.24
N LYS A 166 9.02 -0.20 18.09
CA LYS A 166 8.33 0.54 19.16
C LYS A 166 6.81 0.34 19.14
N ASN A 167 6.27 -0.32 18.10
CA ASN A 167 4.84 -0.45 17.82
C ASN A 167 4.09 0.89 17.94
N HIS A 168 4.63 1.94 17.30
CA HIS A 168 4.14 3.32 17.49
C HIS A 168 4.14 4.13 16.18
N TRP A 169 3.14 5.00 16.03
CA TRP A 169 3.05 5.96 14.93
C TRP A 169 3.62 7.32 15.33
N SER A 170 4.37 7.95 14.45
CA SER A 170 4.83 9.33 14.60
C SER A 170 3.65 10.32 14.73
N GLY A 171 3.95 11.52 15.22
CA GLY A 171 3.08 12.68 15.02
C GLY A 171 2.81 12.93 13.53
N ALA A 172 1.68 13.59 13.24
CA ALA A 172 1.31 13.97 11.89
C ALA A 172 2.18 15.14 11.39
N VAL A 173 2.71 15.02 10.18
CA VAL A 173 3.45 16.07 9.48
C VAL A 173 2.64 16.49 8.25
N PRO A 174 2.28 17.77 8.06
CA PRO A 174 1.73 18.23 6.80
C PRO A 174 2.84 18.27 5.74
N LEU A 175 2.66 17.54 4.63
CA LEU A 175 3.54 17.63 3.45
C LEU A 175 3.08 18.72 2.49
N VAL A 176 1.75 18.82 2.26
CA VAL A 176 1.17 19.78 1.30
C VAL A 176 -0.10 20.40 1.88
N ALA A 177 -0.05 21.71 2.14
CA ALA A 177 -1.18 22.52 2.56
C ALA A 177 -1.99 23.04 1.35
N LYS A 178 -2.40 22.12 0.48
CA LYS A 178 -3.28 22.35 -0.68
C LYS A 178 -4.21 21.13 -0.86
N PRO A 179 -5.41 21.28 -1.43
CA PRO A 179 -6.27 20.15 -1.75
C PRO A 179 -5.57 19.16 -2.68
N CYS A 180 -5.41 17.92 -2.21
CA CYS A 180 -4.77 16.83 -2.94
C CYS A 180 -5.73 15.64 -3.11
N SER A 181 -5.44 14.77 -4.07
CA SER A 181 -6.08 13.48 -4.25
C SER A 181 -5.07 12.38 -4.61
N ARG A 182 -5.51 11.11 -4.47
CA ARG A 182 -4.77 9.89 -4.83
C ARG A 182 -3.30 9.89 -4.39
N PRO A 183 -2.99 10.03 -3.08
CA PRO A 183 -1.64 9.77 -2.59
C PRO A 183 -1.29 8.31 -2.86
N GLN A 184 -0.10 8.05 -3.40
CA GLN A 184 0.32 6.71 -3.77
C GLN A 184 1.83 6.54 -3.58
N PHE A 185 2.23 5.43 -2.94
CA PHE A 185 3.62 5.06 -2.77
C PHE A 185 4.09 4.04 -3.81
N PHE A 186 5.40 4.00 -4.03
CA PHE A 186 6.09 2.94 -4.75
C PHE A 186 7.34 2.47 -3.99
N PRO A 187 7.43 1.19 -3.60
CA PRO A 187 8.62 0.61 -2.97
C PRO A 187 9.68 0.30 -4.04
N SER A 188 10.32 1.35 -4.54
CA SER A 188 11.53 1.30 -5.37
C SER A 188 12.81 1.36 -4.51
N ARG A 189 13.98 1.42 -5.18
CA ARG A 189 15.29 1.72 -4.53
C ARG A 189 15.27 2.94 -3.60
N SER A 190 14.36 3.89 -3.82
CA SER A 190 14.07 4.99 -2.91
C SER A 190 12.56 5.24 -2.88
N LEU A 191 11.90 4.95 -1.75
CA LEU A 191 10.45 5.04 -1.58
C LEU A 191 9.92 6.35 -2.17
N THR A 192 9.11 6.24 -3.22
CA THR A 192 8.57 7.38 -3.96
C THR A 192 7.12 7.60 -3.55
N LEU A 193 6.73 8.84 -3.28
CA LEU A 193 5.36 9.26 -3.00
C LEU A 193 4.91 10.22 -4.10
N ALA A 194 3.81 9.89 -4.78
CA ALA A 194 3.19 10.73 -5.79
C ALA A 194 1.73 11.05 -5.41
N TRP A 195 1.23 12.21 -5.82
CA TRP A 195 -0.15 12.67 -5.58
C TRP A 195 -0.56 13.72 -6.60
N ILE A 196 -1.87 13.95 -6.72
CA ILE A 196 -2.44 14.98 -7.58
C ILE A 196 -2.84 16.18 -6.71
N ILE A 197 -2.45 17.40 -7.06
CA ILE A 197 -3.04 18.64 -6.55
C ILE A 197 -4.29 18.95 -7.36
N GLU A 198 -5.41 19.23 -6.70
CA GLU A 198 -6.72 19.51 -7.33
C GLU A 198 -6.94 21.00 -7.70
N GLU A 199 -5.91 21.83 -7.59
CA GLU A 199 -5.97 23.21 -8.08
C GLU A 199 -5.96 23.27 -9.63
N GLY A 200 -6.92 24.00 -10.20
CA GLY A 200 -6.94 24.31 -11.63
C GLY A 200 -7.20 23.08 -12.51
N THR A 201 -6.21 22.68 -13.32
CA THR A 201 -6.35 21.53 -14.24
C THR A 201 -5.92 20.19 -13.66
N GLY A 202 -5.42 20.16 -12.41
CA GLY A 202 -4.90 18.95 -11.78
C GLY A 202 -3.41 18.76 -12.06
N HIS A 203 -2.56 18.91 -11.04
CA HIS A 203 -1.10 18.82 -11.18
C HIS A 203 -0.53 17.60 -10.46
N LEU A 204 0.16 16.72 -11.20
CA LEU A 204 0.88 15.60 -10.59
C LEU A 204 2.20 16.08 -9.98
N GLN A 205 2.41 15.69 -8.73
CA GLN A 205 3.62 15.96 -7.96
C GLN A 205 4.18 14.68 -7.36
N LEU A 206 5.50 14.69 -7.07
CA LEU A 206 6.15 13.63 -6.31
C LEU A 206 7.22 14.13 -5.35
N MET A 207 7.59 13.26 -4.42
CA MET A 207 8.80 13.30 -3.59
C MET A 207 9.41 11.90 -3.52
N GLN A 208 10.72 11.83 -3.30
CA GLN A 208 11.45 10.57 -3.09
C GLN A 208 12.14 10.58 -1.73
N LYS A 209 12.21 9.41 -1.08
CA LYS A 209 12.76 9.24 0.26
C LYS A 209 14.18 8.69 0.19
N GLY A 210 15.15 9.56 0.46
CA GLY A 210 16.51 9.16 0.86
C GLY A 210 16.60 9.07 2.38
N GLU A 211 17.67 9.60 2.97
CA GLU A 211 17.70 9.87 4.42
C GLU A 211 16.54 10.78 4.84
N HIS A 212 16.36 11.87 4.09
CA HIS A 212 15.26 12.83 4.20
C HIS A 212 14.34 12.73 2.97
N TRP A 213 13.17 13.35 3.02
CA TRP A 213 12.33 13.54 1.84
C TRP A 213 12.97 14.57 0.90
N SER A 214 12.90 14.32 -0.41
CA SER A 214 13.31 15.27 -1.45
C SER A 214 12.45 16.54 -1.42
N ARG A 215 12.82 17.54 -2.24
CA ARG A 215 11.92 18.65 -2.56
C ARG A 215 10.70 18.13 -3.30
N ILE A 216 9.55 18.79 -3.15
CA ILE A 216 8.36 18.53 -3.97
C ILE A 216 8.69 18.88 -5.42
N ARG A 217 8.40 17.96 -6.34
CA ARG A 217 8.61 18.14 -7.77
C ARG A 217 7.28 18.06 -8.52
N THR A 218 6.87 19.15 -9.17
CA THR A 218 5.76 19.12 -10.14
C THR A 218 6.27 18.53 -11.46
N ILE A 219 5.53 17.56 -12.00
CA ILE A 219 5.94 16.77 -13.17
C ILE A 219 4.91 16.75 -14.29
N THR A 220 3.80 17.49 -14.18
CA THR A 220 2.89 17.70 -15.33
C THR A 220 3.55 18.55 -16.42
N PRO A 221 3.71 18.05 -17.66
CA PRO A 221 4.32 18.79 -18.76
C PRO A 221 3.39 19.82 -19.42
N GLY A 222 2.08 19.74 -19.20
CA GLY A 222 1.09 20.64 -19.80
C GLY A 222 -0.20 20.78 -18.98
N GLN A 223 -1.25 21.31 -19.60
CA GLN A 223 -2.59 21.41 -19.02
C GLN A 223 -3.43 20.18 -19.34
N GLY A 224 -4.26 19.76 -18.38
CA GLY A 224 -5.20 18.65 -18.53
C GLY A 224 -5.25 17.77 -17.27
N HIS A 225 -6.40 17.14 -17.02
CA HIS A 225 -6.65 16.38 -15.80
C HIS A 225 -5.76 15.13 -15.72
N CYS A 226 -5.07 15.00 -14.57
CA CYS A 226 -4.24 13.85 -14.24
C CYS A 226 -5.08 12.69 -13.69
N SER A 227 -4.90 11.48 -14.20
CA SER A 227 -5.61 10.28 -13.75
C SER A 227 -4.81 9.02 -14.01
N GLY A 228 -5.29 7.86 -13.51
CA GLY A 228 -4.63 6.57 -13.75
C GLY A 228 -3.19 6.56 -13.24
N LEU A 229 -2.94 7.03 -12.02
CA LEU A 229 -1.61 6.99 -11.44
C LEU A 229 -1.18 5.54 -11.23
N GLY A 230 0.05 5.22 -11.61
CA GLY A 230 0.62 3.90 -11.49
C GLY A 230 2.13 3.93 -11.72
N PHE A 231 2.77 2.77 -11.62
CA PHE A 231 4.21 2.63 -11.82
C PHE A 231 4.49 1.60 -12.91
N SER A 232 5.68 1.60 -13.48
CA SER A 232 6.12 0.58 -14.43
C SER A 232 7.53 0.15 -14.09
N ARG A 233 7.87 -1.09 -14.37
CA ARG A 233 9.24 -1.59 -14.34
C ARG A 233 9.51 -2.20 -15.71
N ILE A 234 10.43 -1.62 -16.45
CA ILE A 234 10.85 -2.06 -17.79
C ILE A 234 12.32 -2.42 -17.65
N ASP A 235 12.64 -3.68 -17.91
CA ASP A 235 13.95 -4.29 -17.62
C ASP A 235 14.38 -4.09 -16.16
N SER A 236 15.22 -3.10 -15.89
CA SER A 236 15.69 -2.71 -14.54
C SER A 236 15.33 -1.28 -14.15
N ASP A 237 14.70 -0.52 -15.06
CA ASP A 237 14.34 0.87 -14.85
C ASP A 237 12.90 1.00 -14.39
N GLU A 238 12.69 1.92 -13.44
CA GLU A 238 11.42 2.13 -12.78
C GLU A 238 10.84 3.47 -13.23
N TYR A 239 9.56 3.49 -13.59
CA TYR A 239 8.89 4.67 -14.11
C TYR A 239 7.64 4.98 -13.30
N LEU A 240 7.38 6.25 -13.05
CA LEU A 240 6.05 6.72 -12.69
C LEU A 240 5.26 6.96 -13.98
N VAL A 241 4.03 6.45 -14.06
CA VAL A 241 3.19 6.50 -15.25
C VAL A 241 1.81 7.06 -14.90
N TRP A 242 1.29 7.95 -15.73
CA TRP A 242 -0.03 8.57 -15.54
C TRP A 242 -0.67 8.96 -16.85
N ARG A 243 -1.99 9.15 -16.84
CA ARG A 243 -2.74 9.72 -17.96
C ARG A 243 -2.93 11.21 -17.74
N GLN A 244 -2.72 12.01 -18.78
CA GLN A 244 -3.08 13.43 -18.79
C GLN A 244 -3.89 13.73 -20.07
N GLY A 245 -5.18 13.98 -19.90
CA GLY A 245 -6.12 14.00 -21.02
C GLY A 245 -6.15 12.64 -21.74
N GLU A 246 -5.96 12.65 -23.06
CA GLU A 246 -5.93 11.43 -23.90
C GLU A 246 -4.55 10.74 -23.92
N LYS A 247 -3.49 11.42 -23.45
CA LYS A 247 -2.10 10.94 -23.52
C LYS A 247 -1.70 10.15 -22.28
N LEU A 248 -0.84 9.15 -22.48
CA LEU A 248 -0.10 8.49 -21.41
C LEU A 248 1.29 9.15 -21.30
N TRP A 249 1.74 9.39 -20.09
CA TRP A 249 3.03 9.98 -19.78
C TRP A 249 3.80 9.07 -18.83
N ARG A 250 5.12 9.04 -18.97
CA ARG A 250 6.04 8.34 -18.08
C ARG A 250 7.17 9.25 -17.62
N LEU A 251 7.75 8.93 -16.48
CA LEU A 251 8.91 9.60 -15.90
C LEU A 251 9.82 8.57 -15.25
N PRO A 252 11.10 8.41 -15.65
CA PRO A 252 12.02 7.52 -14.98
C PRO A 252 12.30 7.99 -13.54
N LEU A 253 12.34 7.04 -12.61
CA LEU A 253 12.60 7.23 -11.19
C LEU A 253 14.07 6.96 -10.87
N GLY A 254 14.63 7.72 -9.92
CA GLY A 254 16.04 7.58 -9.53
C GLY A 254 17.02 8.35 -10.43
N VAL A 255 16.53 9.02 -11.48
CA VAL A 255 17.28 10.02 -12.24
C VAL A 255 16.80 11.41 -11.83
N ASP A 256 17.65 12.15 -11.12
CA ASP A 256 17.37 13.54 -10.74
C ASP A 256 17.11 14.40 -11.99
N GLU A 257 16.16 15.33 -11.88
CA GLU A 257 15.75 16.28 -12.92
C GLU A 257 15.23 15.71 -14.26
N ALA A 258 15.12 14.38 -14.43
CA ALA A 258 14.57 13.75 -15.64
C ALA A 258 13.21 14.33 -16.07
N GLN A 259 12.95 14.51 -17.37
CA GLN A 259 11.69 15.10 -17.84
C GLN A 259 10.62 14.05 -18.16
N PRO A 260 9.32 14.40 -18.09
CA PRO A 260 8.24 13.55 -18.58
C PRO A 260 8.36 13.25 -20.06
N GLU A 261 8.16 11.99 -20.44
CA GLU A 261 8.08 11.53 -21.82
C GLU A 261 6.66 11.08 -22.14
N GLU A 262 6.20 11.34 -23.37
CA GLU A 262 4.95 10.78 -23.87
C GLU A 262 5.14 9.29 -24.18
N ALA A 263 4.21 8.46 -23.72
CA ALA A 263 4.22 7.02 -23.89
C ALA A 263 3.02 6.59 -24.75
N HIS A 264 3.19 5.58 -25.60
CA HIS A 264 2.09 5.04 -26.39
C HIS A 264 1.20 4.16 -25.51
N MET A 265 -0.07 4.54 -25.36
CA MET A 265 -1.02 3.84 -24.48
C MET A 265 -1.27 2.38 -24.89
N ILE A 266 -1.06 2.02 -26.16
CA ILE A 266 -1.24 0.66 -26.70
C ILE A 266 -0.22 -0.31 -26.12
N ASP A 267 0.99 0.18 -25.81
CA ASP A 267 2.13 -0.64 -25.38
C ASP A 267 2.02 -1.08 -23.91
N TYR A 268 1.03 -0.59 -23.17
CA TYR A 268 0.87 -0.86 -21.73
C TYR A 268 -0.50 -1.45 -21.37
N SER A 269 -0.49 -2.42 -20.45
CA SER A 269 -1.67 -2.87 -19.69
C SER A 269 -1.62 -2.36 -18.25
N PHE A 270 -2.72 -1.76 -17.79
CA PHE A 270 -2.89 -1.38 -16.38
C PHE A 270 -3.40 -2.57 -15.57
N VAL A 271 -2.64 -2.98 -14.56
CA VAL A 271 -2.90 -4.12 -13.69
C VAL A 271 -2.66 -3.74 -12.23
N LEU A 272 -3.19 -4.48 -11.27
CA LEU A 272 -2.70 -4.45 -9.90
C LEU A 272 -1.77 -5.65 -9.70
N ASN A 273 -0.68 -5.48 -8.95
CA ASN A 273 0.23 -6.57 -8.61
C ASN A 273 0.72 -6.40 -7.17
N VAL A 274 1.02 -7.51 -6.48
CA VAL A 274 1.73 -7.46 -5.21
C VAL A 274 3.22 -7.44 -5.48
N ILE A 275 3.88 -6.33 -5.14
CA ILE A 275 5.33 -6.19 -5.27
C ILE A 275 5.98 -6.61 -3.95
N GLU A 276 6.91 -7.55 -4.02
CA GLU A 276 7.78 -7.91 -2.90
C GLU A 276 9.04 -7.02 -2.93
N GLY A 277 9.30 -6.32 -1.84
CA GLY A 277 10.57 -5.64 -1.56
C GLY A 277 11.26 -6.28 -0.36
N GLU A 278 12.51 -5.87 -0.10
CA GLU A 278 13.37 -6.45 0.95
C GLU A 278 12.71 -6.50 2.35
N ASN A 279 11.85 -5.52 2.66
CA ASN A 279 11.21 -5.37 3.98
C ASN A 279 9.69 -5.66 3.98
N GLY A 280 9.14 -6.27 2.93
CA GLY A 280 7.71 -6.58 2.88
C GLY A 280 7.08 -6.48 1.49
N ALA A 281 5.82 -6.92 1.40
CA ALA A 281 5.06 -6.94 0.15
C ALA A 281 3.79 -6.08 0.23
N ILE A 282 3.42 -5.46 -0.89
CA ILE A 282 2.23 -4.59 -0.97
C ILE A 282 1.63 -4.54 -2.38
N MET A 283 0.30 -4.43 -2.46
CA MET A 283 -0.43 -4.21 -3.70
C MET A 283 -0.18 -2.81 -4.27
N VAL A 284 0.25 -2.74 -5.53
CA VAL A 284 0.55 -1.51 -6.27
C VAL A 284 -0.10 -1.58 -7.67
N PRO A 285 -0.71 -0.50 -8.20
CA PRO A 285 -1.11 -0.46 -9.59
C PRO A 285 0.10 -0.24 -10.51
N LEU A 286 0.26 -1.16 -11.44
CA LEU A 286 1.34 -1.22 -12.41
C LEU A 286 0.83 -1.06 -13.85
N TYR A 287 1.67 -0.45 -14.68
CA TYR A 287 1.60 -0.47 -16.12
C TYR A 287 2.64 -1.47 -16.62
N THR A 288 2.20 -2.65 -17.03
CA THR A 288 3.04 -3.70 -17.62
C THR A 288 3.20 -3.46 -19.12
N TRP A 289 4.43 -3.60 -19.64
CA TRP A 289 4.67 -3.51 -21.08
C TRP A 289 4.13 -4.76 -21.78
N ARG A 290 3.34 -4.58 -22.84
CA ARG A 290 2.78 -5.67 -23.65
C ARG A 290 3.82 -6.16 -24.66
N LEU A 291 4.63 -7.13 -24.25
CA LEU A 291 5.59 -7.81 -25.13
C LEU A 291 5.03 -9.10 -25.73
N GLU A 292 3.92 -9.02 -26.47
CA GLU A 292 3.35 -10.18 -27.18
C GLU A 292 3.09 -9.87 -28.67
N GLU A 293 3.26 -10.90 -29.51
CA GLU A 293 2.88 -10.96 -30.94
C GLU A 293 3.66 -10.10 -31.98
N ARG A 294 4.99 -9.96 -31.86
CA ARG A 294 5.82 -9.59 -33.04
C ARG A 294 6.97 -10.53 -33.42
N GLU A 295 7.57 -11.25 -32.48
CA GLU A 295 8.75 -12.09 -32.78
C GLU A 295 8.39 -13.58 -33.02
N ALA A 296 7.20 -14.03 -32.63
CA ALA A 296 6.75 -15.43 -32.78
C ALA A 296 6.43 -15.88 -34.23
N PHE A 297 6.37 -14.97 -35.20
CA PHE A 297 6.21 -15.30 -36.63
C PHE A 297 7.53 -15.30 -37.41
N GLY A 298 8.67 -15.21 -36.70
CA GLY A 298 9.97 -14.86 -37.27
C GLY A 298 11.02 -15.97 -37.40
N GLN A 299 10.73 -17.24 -37.09
CA GLN A 299 11.60 -18.39 -37.43
C GLN A 299 10.90 -19.75 -37.21
N LEU A 300 10.36 -20.30 -38.29
CA LEU A 300 10.24 -21.74 -38.47
C LEU A 300 11.36 -22.15 -39.43
N ASP A 301 12.32 -22.95 -38.98
CA ASP A 301 12.95 -23.98 -39.83
C ASP A 301 13.69 -25.05 -39.00
N GLU A 302 13.22 -26.28 -39.19
CA GLU A 302 13.89 -27.59 -39.22
C GLU A 302 14.86 -28.07 -38.10
N SER A 303 14.38 -29.13 -37.43
CA SER A 303 15.14 -30.21 -36.75
C SER A 303 15.78 -31.18 -37.80
N PRO A 304 16.40 -32.36 -37.51
CA PRO A 304 16.49 -33.13 -36.25
C PRO A 304 17.84 -33.86 -35.95
N LEU A 305 17.82 -34.67 -34.87
CA LEU A 305 18.86 -35.61 -34.39
C LEU A 305 19.14 -36.81 -35.33
N GLU A 306 20.31 -37.44 -35.19
CA GLU A 306 20.64 -38.90 -35.23
C GLU A 306 22.14 -39.08 -34.79
N LYS A 307 22.72 -40.20 -34.31
CA LYS A 307 22.29 -41.57 -33.90
C LYS A 307 23.36 -42.21 -32.96
N GLN A 308 23.07 -43.35 -32.32
CA GLN A 308 24.05 -44.40 -31.94
C GLN A 308 23.81 -45.64 -32.84
N PRO A 309 24.76 -46.60 -32.98
CA PRO A 309 24.54 -47.89 -32.27
C PRO A 309 25.78 -48.80 -31.96
N ALA A 310 25.57 -49.67 -30.95
CA ALA A 310 25.90 -51.11 -30.83
C ALA A 310 27.32 -51.71 -30.97
N GLU A 311 27.69 -52.41 -29.89
CA GLU A 311 28.38 -53.70 -29.71
C GLU A 311 28.92 -54.52 -30.91
N GLU A 312 30.07 -55.19 -30.70
CA GLU A 312 30.21 -56.62 -31.04
C GLU A 312 31.23 -57.33 -30.12
N SER A 313 31.10 -58.65 -29.94
CA SER A 313 31.80 -59.43 -28.90
C SER A 313 32.52 -60.68 -29.45
N ARG A 314 33.68 -61.05 -28.88
CA ARG A 314 34.33 -62.37 -29.14
C ARG A 314 35.01 -62.99 -27.90
N LYS A 315 34.73 -64.28 -27.75
CA LYS A 315 35.35 -65.32 -26.88
C LYS A 315 36.80 -65.62 -27.33
N MET A 316 37.70 -66.31 -26.63
CA MET A 316 37.82 -66.95 -25.29
C MET A 316 39.32 -67.34 -25.13
N GLU A 317 39.86 -67.45 -23.91
CA GLU A 317 40.70 -68.60 -23.45
C GLU A 317 41.18 -68.41 -21.98
N PRO A 318 41.48 -69.49 -21.21
CA PRO A 318 41.43 -69.45 -19.75
C PRO A 318 42.80 -69.30 -19.04
N SER A 319 42.82 -68.49 -17.98
CA SER A 319 43.63 -68.67 -16.75
C SER A 319 43.43 -67.57 -15.69
N LEU A 320 42.64 -66.52 -15.99
CA LEU A 320 42.33 -65.41 -15.07
C LEU A 320 40.95 -65.51 -14.39
N GLU A 321 40.06 -66.39 -14.87
CA GLU A 321 38.66 -66.42 -14.43
C GLU A 321 38.48 -66.69 -12.93
N ASP A 322 39.30 -67.55 -12.30
CA ASP A 322 39.12 -67.87 -10.89
C ASP A 322 39.61 -66.75 -9.96
N GLN A 323 40.67 -66.02 -10.34
CA GLN A 323 41.08 -64.79 -9.62
C GLN A 323 40.05 -63.66 -9.79
N GLN A 324 39.44 -63.55 -10.98
CA GLN A 324 38.36 -62.59 -11.22
C GLN A 324 37.09 -62.96 -10.44
N ARG A 325 36.71 -64.24 -10.38
CA ARG A 325 35.57 -64.70 -9.55
C ARG A 325 35.81 -64.54 -8.06
N GLU A 326 37.04 -64.71 -7.56
CA GLU A 326 37.36 -64.42 -6.17
C GLU A 326 37.34 -62.92 -5.87
N ALA A 327 37.85 -62.08 -6.78
CA ALA A 327 37.75 -60.62 -6.67
C ALA A 327 36.28 -60.13 -6.73
N GLU A 328 35.47 -60.69 -7.64
CA GLU A 328 34.02 -60.42 -7.72
C GLU A 328 33.29 -60.85 -6.45
N ARG A 329 33.61 -62.01 -5.88
CA ARG A 329 33.05 -62.44 -4.57
C ARG A 329 33.47 -61.53 -3.43
N GLN A 330 34.72 -61.06 -3.41
CA GLN A 330 35.19 -60.10 -2.41
C GLN A 330 34.46 -58.76 -2.56
N LEU A 331 34.33 -58.22 -3.78
CA LEU A 331 33.57 -57.00 -4.06
C LEU A 331 32.08 -57.15 -3.72
N GLN A 332 31.46 -58.30 -4.02
CA GLN A 332 30.09 -58.60 -3.62
C GLN A 332 29.96 -58.68 -2.09
N SER A 333 30.90 -59.31 -1.39
CA SER A 333 30.87 -59.35 0.08
C SER A 333 31.06 -57.97 0.72
N ALA A 334 31.95 -57.13 0.17
CA ALA A 334 32.16 -55.76 0.63
C ALA A 334 30.94 -54.87 0.34
N PHE A 335 30.29 -55.06 -0.81
CA PHE A 335 29.04 -54.38 -1.15
C PHE A 335 27.88 -54.80 -0.22
N ILE A 336 27.76 -56.10 0.08
CA ILE A 336 26.78 -56.60 1.05
C ILE A 336 27.06 -56.06 2.45
N GLU A 337 28.32 -56.01 2.89
CA GLU A 337 28.69 -55.44 4.19
C GLU A 337 28.40 -53.93 4.26
N GLN A 338 28.71 -53.18 3.20
CA GLN A 338 28.36 -51.75 3.09
C GLN A 338 26.85 -51.53 3.10
N ALA A 339 26.07 -52.37 2.40
CA ALA A 339 24.61 -52.30 2.40
C ALA A 339 24.02 -52.58 3.80
N PHE A 340 24.55 -53.57 4.54
CA PHE A 340 24.13 -53.84 5.92
C PHE A 340 24.50 -52.70 6.88
N ARG A 341 25.70 -52.11 6.76
CA ARG A 341 26.08 -50.94 7.55
C ARG A 341 25.16 -49.75 7.28
N LEU A 342 24.89 -49.46 6.01
CA LEU A 342 24.00 -48.39 5.59
C LEU A 342 22.54 -48.63 6.08
N GLN A 343 22.06 -49.87 6.05
CA GLN A 343 20.75 -50.20 6.63
C GLN A 343 20.72 -49.96 8.15
N MET A 344 21.76 -50.37 8.89
CA MET A 344 21.86 -50.06 10.33
C MET A 344 21.91 -48.56 10.61
N GLU A 345 22.67 -47.78 9.83
CA GLU A 345 22.73 -46.32 9.95
C GLU A 345 21.35 -45.68 9.68
N TRP A 346 20.60 -46.18 8.69
CA TRP A 346 19.21 -45.78 8.44
C TRP A 346 18.24 -46.14 9.56
N GLU A 347 18.38 -47.33 10.16
CA GLU A 347 17.55 -47.75 11.30
C GLU A 347 17.85 -46.91 12.55
N ASN A 348 19.12 -46.57 12.79
CA ASN A 348 19.54 -45.67 13.87
C ASN A 348 19.00 -44.24 13.65
N LEU A 349 19.20 -43.65 12.46
CA LEU A 349 18.67 -42.33 12.12
C LEU A 349 17.14 -42.26 12.24
N ARG A 350 16.44 -43.35 11.90
CA ARG A 350 14.98 -43.44 12.07
C ARG A 350 14.56 -43.47 13.54
N GLN A 351 15.34 -44.10 14.41
CA GLN A 351 15.11 -44.06 15.86
C GLN A 351 15.41 -42.67 16.44
N GLU A 352 16.52 -42.05 16.06
CA GLU A 352 16.89 -40.69 16.47
C GLU A 352 15.82 -39.66 16.05
N TYR A 353 15.35 -39.73 14.80
CA TYR A 353 14.27 -38.87 14.31
C TYR A 353 12.97 -39.07 15.10
N GLY A 354 12.61 -40.32 15.44
CA GLY A 354 11.48 -40.62 16.31
C GLY A 354 11.62 -39.99 17.70
N ASN A 355 12.80 -40.10 18.31
CA ASN A 355 13.08 -39.49 19.62
C ASN A 355 12.95 -37.96 19.57
N VAL A 356 13.59 -37.30 18.59
CA VAL A 356 13.47 -35.84 18.37
C VAL A 356 12.02 -35.42 18.15
N GLN A 357 11.24 -36.19 17.40
CA GLN A 357 9.82 -35.91 17.18
C GLN A 357 9.01 -35.95 18.49
N THR A 358 9.32 -36.89 19.40
CA THR A 358 8.69 -36.93 20.74
C THR A 358 9.15 -35.80 21.67
N GLU A 359 10.41 -35.37 21.59
CA GLU A 359 10.87 -34.19 22.34
C GLU A 359 10.17 -32.91 21.87
N ILE A 360 9.97 -32.75 20.55
CA ILE A 360 9.24 -31.62 19.96
C ILE A 360 7.78 -31.60 20.44
N SER A 361 7.08 -32.75 20.52
CA SER A 361 5.72 -32.77 21.08
C SER A 361 5.69 -32.39 22.56
N ASN A 362 6.62 -32.91 23.36
CA ASN A 362 6.71 -32.63 24.79
C ASN A 362 7.06 -31.15 25.08
N LEU A 363 7.87 -30.52 24.23
CA LEU A 363 8.18 -29.09 24.32
C LEU A 363 6.97 -28.22 23.92
N ARG A 364 6.21 -28.60 22.89
CA ARG A 364 4.99 -27.88 22.49
C ARG A 364 3.93 -27.88 23.60
N GLU A 365 3.72 -29.03 24.25
CA GLU A 365 2.78 -29.15 25.36
C GLU A 365 3.14 -28.23 26.54
N LYS A 366 4.42 -28.20 26.95
CA LYS A 366 4.93 -27.29 27.99
C LYS A 366 4.76 -25.81 27.64
N VAL A 367 4.96 -25.44 26.37
CA VAL A 367 4.76 -24.05 25.90
C VAL A 367 3.27 -23.67 25.94
N GLU A 368 2.36 -24.58 25.60
CA GLU A 368 0.93 -24.33 25.77
C GLU A 368 0.51 -24.17 27.23
N GLU A 369 1.04 -25.00 28.13
CA GLU A 369 0.76 -24.92 29.56
C GLU A 369 1.20 -23.57 30.15
N GLN A 370 2.44 -23.16 29.88
CA GLN A 370 2.95 -21.83 30.26
C GLN A 370 2.13 -20.68 29.65
N ARG A 371 1.67 -20.82 28.40
CA ARG A 371 0.80 -19.83 27.76
C ARG A 371 -0.55 -19.70 28.47
N ARG A 372 -1.16 -20.81 28.91
CA ARG A 372 -2.41 -20.78 29.69
C ARG A 372 -2.21 -20.10 31.04
N GLU A 373 -1.15 -20.45 31.78
CA GLU A 373 -0.83 -19.77 33.05
C GLU A 373 -0.65 -18.26 32.90
N LEU A 374 0.04 -17.82 31.83
CA LEU A 374 0.23 -16.39 31.56
C LEU A 374 -1.09 -15.68 31.22
N ILE A 375 -1.99 -16.32 30.47
CA ILE A 375 -3.31 -15.77 30.14
C ILE A 375 -4.15 -15.60 31.43
N ASP A 376 -4.18 -16.59 32.31
CA ASP A 376 -4.92 -16.50 33.58
C ASP A 376 -4.34 -15.42 34.51
N ARG A 377 -3.01 -15.32 34.61
CA ARG A 377 -2.34 -14.24 35.36
C ARG A 377 -2.68 -12.86 34.79
N ILE A 378 -2.66 -12.68 33.47
CA ILE A 378 -3.03 -11.41 32.82
C ILE A 378 -4.53 -11.10 33.03
N GLY A 379 -5.41 -12.11 32.96
CA GLY A 379 -6.84 -11.97 33.24
C GLY A 379 -7.15 -11.55 34.68
N SER A 380 -6.30 -11.91 35.64
CA SER A 380 -6.45 -11.54 37.05
C SER A 380 -6.14 -10.08 37.37
N ILE A 381 -5.53 -9.33 36.45
CA ILE A 381 -5.14 -7.92 36.68
C ILE A 381 -6.35 -6.99 36.46
N PRO A 382 -6.81 -6.24 37.48
CA PRO A 382 -7.95 -5.33 37.31
C PRO A 382 -7.57 -4.16 36.38
N LYS A 383 -8.28 -4.05 35.25
CA LYS A 383 -8.04 -3.00 34.25
C LYS A 383 -8.41 -1.61 34.83
N PRO A 384 -7.56 -0.58 34.66
CA PRO A 384 -7.86 0.77 35.13
C PRO A 384 -9.02 1.38 34.31
N LYS A 385 -9.95 2.06 34.98
CA LYS A 385 -11.07 2.76 34.33
C LYS A 385 -10.58 4.04 33.68
N LEU A 386 -10.57 4.08 32.35
CA LEU A 386 -10.12 5.24 31.53
C LEU A 386 -11.23 6.25 31.22
N GLU A 387 -12.50 5.89 31.49
CA GLU A 387 -13.72 6.70 31.34
C GLU A 387 -13.62 8.16 31.89
N PRO A 388 -13.00 8.44 33.07
CA PRO A 388 -12.86 9.81 33.55
C PRO A 388 -11.76 10.62 32.82
N LEU A 389 -10.89 9.99 32.03
CA LEU A 389 -9.87 10.67 31.22
C LEU A 389 -10.39 10.93 29.80
N THR A 390 -11.07 9.97 29.17
CA THR A 390 -11.69 10.16 27.85
C THR A 390 -12.70 11.31 27.89
N SER A 391 -13.61 11.29 28.86
CA SER A 391 -14.61 12.36 29.07
C SER A 391 -14.02 13.72 29.48
N ARG A 392 -12.71 13.80 29.83
CA ARG A 392 -12.01 15.07 30.04
C ARG A 392 -11.35 15.58 28.74
N LEU A 393 -10.81 14.68 27.92
CA LEU A 393 -10.27 15.01 26.61
C LEU A 393 -11.36 15.51 25.65
N GLU A 394 -12.48 14.80 25.56
CA GLU A 394 -13.65 15.18 24.76
C GLU A 394 -14.13 16.61 25.09
N ARG A 395 -14.19 16.97 26.38
CA ARG A 395 -14.59 18.31 26.83
C ARG A 395 -13.56 19.40 26.52
N LEU A 396 -12.27 19.06 26.42
CA LEU A 396 -11.23 20.01 26.01
C LEU A 396 -11.26 20.23 24.49
N GLU A 397 -11.48 19.18 23.70
CA GLU A 397 -11.60 19.22 22.25
C GLU A 397 -12.82 20.04 21.79
N ILE A 398 -13.98 19.84 22.42
CA ILE A 398 -15.17 20.69 22.22
C ILE A 398 -14.88 22.17 22.56
N ARG A 399 -14.02 22.43 23.54
CA ARG A 399 -13.67 23.80 23.94
C ARG A 399 -12.69 24.45 22.95
N MET A 400 -11.73 23.70 22.41
CA MET A 400 -10.81 24.20 21.37
C MET A 400 -11.55 24.53 20.08
N THR A 401 -12.35 23.61 19.56
CA THR A 401 -13.14 23.83 18.32
C THR A 401 -14.12 24.99 18.42
N LYS A 402 -14.65 25.27 19.62
CA LYS A 402 -15.44 26.49 19.88
C LYS A 402 -14.59 27.77 19.76
N LEU A 403 -13.39 27.79 20.37
CA LEU A 403 -12.49 28.95 20.33
C LEU A 403 -11.97 29.24 18.91
N GLU A 404 -11.70 28.20 18.12
CA GLU A 404 -11.30 28.34 16.71
C GLU A 404 -12.39 29.02 15.87
N ARG A 405 -13.65 28.62 16.04
CA ARG A 405 -14.80 29.27 15.38
C ARG A 405 -15.00 30.72 15.82
N GLU A 406 -14.81 31.00 17.11
CA GLU A 406 -14.87 32.37 17.64
C GLU A 406 -13.76 33.24 17.02
N LEU A 407 -12.52 32.73 16.91
CA LEU A 407 -11.40 33.42 16.25
C LEU A 407 -11.65 33.69 14.76
N GLN A 408 -12.13 32.71 13.99
CA GLN A 408 -12.48 32.89 12.57
C GLN A 408 -13.60 33.92 12.37
N SER A 409 -14.62 33.92 13.24
CA SER A 409 -15.70 34.92 13.22
C SER A 409 -15.19 36.33 13.54
N TRP A 410 -14.16 36.45 14.37
CA TRP A 410 -13.56 37.72 14.74
C TRP A 410 -12.64 38.26 13.63
N GLN A 411 -11.86 37.39 12.97
CA GLN A 411 -11.04 37.72 11.80
C GLN A 411 -11.90 38.26 10.65
N SER A 412 -12.94 37.52 10.25
CA SER A 412 -13.89 37.99 9.21
C SER A 412 -14.60 39.29 9.60
N SER A 413 -14.88 39.52 10.90
CA SER A 413 -15.40 40.79 11.37
C SER A 413 -14.41 41.95 11.19
N LEU A 414 -13.11 41.73 11.45
CA LEU A 414 -12.06 42.74 11.23
C LEU A 414 -11.88 43.07 9.75
N GLU A 415 -11.82 42.07 8.87
CA GLU A 415 -11.73 42.26 7.41
C GLU A 415 -12.91 43.10 6.89
N SER A 416 -14.13 42.81 7.38
CA SER A 416 -15.33 43.59 7.05
C SER A 416 -15.31 45.05 7.55
N ARG A 417 -14.46 45.37 8.53
CA ARG A 417 -14.27 46.73 9.06
C ARG A 417 -13.15 47.46 8.32
N LEU A 418 -12.04 46.78 8.02
CA LEU A 418 -10.93 47.32 7.23
C LEU A 418 -11.40 47.74 5.84
N THR A 419 -12.11 46.87 5.13
CA THR A 419 -12.69 47.19 3.80
C THR A 419 -13.62 48.40 3.81
N ARG A 420 -14.41 48.61 4.88
CA ARG A 420 -15.24 49.82 5.04
C ARG A 420 -14.40 51.08 5.29
N LEU A 421 -13.32 50.97 6.07
CA LEU A 421 -12.41 52.09 6.33
C LEU A 421 -11.62 52.48 5.06
N GLU A 422 -11.19 51.51 4.27
CA GLU A 422 -10.57 51.74 2.95
C GLU A 422 -11.53 52.49 2.02
N GLN A 423 -12.77 52.01 1.88
CA GLN A 423 -13.80 52.71 1.10
C GLN A 423 -14.07 54.13 1.59
N ALA A 424 -14.13 54.35 2.91
CA ALA A 424 -14.29 55.68 3.50
C ALA A 424 -13.08 56.59 3.23
N SER A 425 -11.85 56.06 3.30
CA SER A 425 -10.63 56.81 2.99
C SER A 425 -10.56 57.23 1.52
N LEU A 426 -10.95 56.35 0.59
CA LEU A 426 -11.03 56.65 -0.83
C LEU A 426 -12.10 57.71 -1.13
N ALA A 427 -13.24 57.67 -0.44
CA ALA A 427 -14.28 58.69 -0.55
C ALA A 427 -13.83 60.06 -0.01
N LEU A 428 -13.06 60.09 1.09
CA LEU A 428 -12.46 61.31 1.62
C LEU A 428 -11.39 61.88 0.68
N ASN A 429 -10.47 61.04 0.17
CA ASN A 429 -9.44 61.48 -0.77
C ASN A 429 -10.06 62.06 -2.07
N ARG A 430 -11.14 61.47 -2.58
CA ARG A 430 -11.89 62.04 -3.72
C ARG A 430 -12.51 63.41 -3.40
N ARG A 431 -13.02 63.60 -2.18
CA ARG A 431 -13.56 64.90 -1.74
C ARG A 431 -12.47 65.95 -1.54
N VAL A 432 -11.31 65.58 -1.01
CA VAL A 432 -10.16 66.48 -0.87
C VAL A 432 -9.64 66.89 -2.25
N GLY A 433 -9.43 65.96 -3.17
CA GLY A 433 -8.99 66.30 -4.54
C GLY A 433 -9.97 67.20 -5.31
N ALA A 434 -11.28 67.08 -5.06
CA ALA A 434 -12.30 67.98 -5.61
C ALA A 434 -12.34 69.38 -4.97
N LEU A 435 -11.77 69.54 -3.76
CA LEU A 435 -11.59 70.83 -3.09
C LEU A 435 -10.25 71.48 -3.48
N GLU A 436 -9.23 70.68 -3.78
CA GLU A 436 -7.91 71.15 -4.25
C GLU A 436 -7.94 71.60 -5.72
N ASN A 437 -8.76 70.97 -6.56
CA ASN A 437 -9.00 71.37 -7.96
C ASN A 437 -10.49 71.66 -8.20
N PRO A 438 -11.02 72.82 -7.75
CA PRO A 438 -12.38 73.23 -8.06
C PRO A 438 -12.51 73.51 -9.57
N GLU A 439 -13.50 72.89 -10.22
CA GLU A 439 -13.84 73.22 -11.61
C GLU A 439 -14.26 74.69 -11.72
N PRO A 440 -13.84 75.42 -12.77
CA PRO A 440 -14.20 76.83 -12.93
C PRO A 440 -15.72 76.98 -13.15
N GLU A 441 -16.39 77.77 -12.29
CA GLU A 441 -17.84 77.98 -12.39
C GLU A 441 -18.24 78.52 -13.78
N GLU A 442 -19.17 77.83 -14.46
CA GLU A 442 -19.79 78.36 -15.67
C GLU A 442 -20.49 79.69 -15.39
N PRO A 443 -20.33 80.73 -16.25
CA PRO A 443 -20.93 82.04 -16.03
C PRO A 443 -22.46 81.98 -16.13
N ARG A 444 -23.12 81.92 -14.97
CA ARG A 444 -24.59 81.86 -14.86
C ARG A 444 -25.24 83.08 -15.53
N SER A 445 -25.98 82.85 -16.61
CA SER A 445 -26.64 83.93 -17.35
C SER A 445 -27.68 84.66 -16.50
N LEU A 446 -27.76 85.99 -16.69
CA LEU A 446 -28.60 86.92 -15.91
C LEU A 446 -30.08 86.48 -15.80
N TRP A 447 -30.60 85.80 -16.83
CA TRP A 447 -31.98 85.31 -16.87
C TRP A 447 -32.33 84.33 -15.75
N LYS A 448 -31.39 83.48 -15.29
CA LYS A 448 -31.64 82.55 -14.18
C LYS A 448 -31.76 83.24 -12.81
N ARG A 449 -31.38 84.51 -12.66
CA ARG A 449 -31.56 85.27 -11.40
C ARG A 449 -32.93 85.97 -11.28
N LEU A 450 -33.67 86.12 -12.37
CA LEU A 450 -34.93 86.89 -12.40
C LEU A 450 -36.19 86.06 -12.11
N TRP A 451 -36.09 84.73 -12.05
CA TRP A 451 -37.23 83.81 -11.90
C TRP A 451 -37.34 83.14 -10.53
N TRP A 452 -36.52 83.54 -9.54
CA TRP A 452 -36.59 83.04 -8.16
C TRP A 452 -36.70 84.19 -7.16
N ARG A 453 -37.95 84.60 -6.91
CA ARG A 453 -38.40 85.20 -5.65
C ARG A 453 -39.83 84.73 -5.37
#